data_AF-A0A5C4M669-F1
#
_entry.id   AF-A0A5C4M669-F1
#
_cell.length_a   1.000
_cell.length_b   1.000
_cell.length_c   1.000
_cell.angle_alpha   90.00
_cell.angle_beta   90.00
_cell.angle_gamma   90.00
#
_symmetry.space_group_name_H-M   'P 1'
#
loop_
_entity.id
_entity.type
_entity.pdbx_description
1 polymer ?
#
loop_
_entity_poly.entity_id
_entity_poly.type
_entity_poly.pdbx_seq_one_letter_code
_entity_poly.pdbx_strand_id
1 'polypeptide(L)'
;MIEVDRALDGNGVTSLAGHRLKIGPELAGAKVTLRLDGHLVHVVHHDLLAKTLPSPLPADQRTTIRGARIATTQLPAPAPGPISVQRKVPRDGVIMVARQRLRIGTVYAGKIVTIHVEDTHFRVTCDGAELSLHPRDSQHPVRRWKAKIHAPKL
;
A
#
# COMPACT_ATOMS: atom_id res chain seq x y z
N MET A 1 13.61 12.36 17.85
CA MET A 1 12.50 11.81 17.06
C MET A 1 11.29 11.63 17.96
N ILE A 2 10.10 12.03 17.54
CA ILE A 2 8.86 11.85 18.32
C ILE A 2 7.90 10.97 17.55
N GLU A 3 7.05 10.26 18.27
CA GLU A 3 5.97 9.48 17.69
C GLU A 3 4.65 9.76 18.37
N VAL A 4 3.56 9.52 17.64
CA VAL A 4 2.22 9.73 18.14
C VAL A 4 1.22 8.79 17.47
N ASP A 5 0.32 8.23 18.26
CA ASP A 5 -0.73 7.38 17.72
C ASP A 5 -1.91 8.23 17.24
N ARG A 6 -2.43 7.87 16.07
CA ARG A 6 -3.57 8.52 15.44
C ARG A 6 -4.51 7.51 14.83
N ALA A 7 -5.81 7.75 14.99
CA ALA A 7 -6.82 7.09 14.19
C ALA A 7 -6.97 7.82 12.86
N LEU A 8 -7.08 7.07 11.78
CA LEU A 8 -7.41 7.59 10.46
C LEU A 8 -8.93 7.60 10.28
N ASP A 9 -9.43 8.63 9.60
CA ASP A 9 -10.84 8.71 9.21
C ASP A 9 -11.18 7.66 8.13
N GLY A 10 -12.46 7.62 7.72
CA GLY A 10 -12.94 6.70 6.67
C GLY A 10 -12.31 6.92 5.28
N ASN A 11 -11.54 8.00 5.10
CA ASN A 11 -10.82 8.32 3.87
C ASN A 11 -9.29 8.12 4.02
N GLY A 12 -8.82 7.61 5.17
CA GLY A 12 -7.40 7.40 5.41
C GLY A 12 -6.64 8.71 5.71
N VAL A 13 -7.30 9.67 6.36
CA VAL A 13 -6.75 10.98 6.68
C VAL A 13 -6.74 11.19 8.19
N THR A 14 -5.75 11.92 8.70
CA THR A 14 -5.72 12.33 10.11
C THR A 14 -5.20 13.75 10.29
N SER A 15 -5.50 14.36 11.43
CA SER A 15 -5.01 15.68 11.80
C SER A 15 -3.81 15.58 12.73
N LEU A 16 -2.76 16.35 12.45
CA LEU A 16 -1.55 16.42 13.25
C LEU A 16 -1.20 17.89 13.48
N ALA A 17 -1.29 18.37 14.73
CA ALA A 17 -1.07 19.77 15.11
C ALA A 17 -1.81 20.79 14.20
N GLY A 18 -3.06 20.49 13.84
CA GLY A 18 -3.87 21.36 12.96
C GLY A 18 -3.67 21.13 11.46
N HIS A 19 -2.67 20.36 11.04
CA HIS A 19 -2.43 20.02 9.64
C HIS A 19 -3.10 18.71 9.26
N ARG A 20 -3.73 18.68 8.08
CA ARG A 20 -4.39 17.48 7.55
C ARG A 20 -3.38 16.64 6.77
N LEU A 21 -3.17 15.40 7.21
CA LEU A 21 -2.23 14.46 6.59
C LEU A 21 -3.00 13.31 5.94
N LYS A 22 -2.98 13.25 4.62
CA LYS A 22 -3.56 12.15 3.84
C LYS A 22 -2.55 11.01 3.78
N ILE A 23 -2.87 9.90 4.43
CA ILE A 23 -2.04 8.69 4.44
C ILE A 23 -2.39 7.82 3.25
N GLY A 24 -3.68 7.52 3.13
CA GLY A 24 -4.24 6.73 2.04
C GLY A 24 -5.42 5.89 2.50
N PRO A 25 -6.45 5.73 1.66
CA PRO A 25 -7.65 4.92 1.95
C PRO A 25 -7.37 3.44 2.26
N GLU A 26 -6.21 2.90 1.93
CA GLU A 26 -5.78 1.55 2.31
C GLU A 26 -5.65 1.34 3.84
N LEU A 27 -5.46 2.43 4.59
CA LEU A 27 -5.44 2.45 6.05
C LEU A 27 -6.67 3.16 6.65
N ALA A 28 -7.72 3.39 5.87
CA ALA A 28 -8.95 4.02 6.36
C ALA A 28 -9.52 3.31 7.60
N GLY A 29 -9.84 4.08 8.64
CA GLY A 29 -10.32 3.55 9.93
C GLY A 29 -9.27 2.84 10.78
N ALA A 30 -8.02 2.72 10.31
CA ALA A 30 -6.94 2.10 11.08
C ALA A 30 -6.39 3.04 12.16
N LYS A 31 -5.78 2.45 13.18
CA LYS A 31 -4.91 3.17 14.13
C LYS A 31 -3.47 3.00 13.66
N VAL A 32 -2.74 4.10 13.54
CA VAL A 32 -1.35 4.12 13.08
C VAL A 32 -0.48 4.90 14.06
N THR A 33 0.81 4.60 14.07
CA THR A 33 1.81 5.40 14.77
C THR A 33 2.52 6.29 13.75
N LEU A 34 2.40 7.60 13.91
CA LEU A 34 3.11 8.59 13.10
C LEU A 34 4.42 8.95 13.78
N ARG A 35 5.53 8.63 13.13
CA ARG A 35 6.89 8.90 13.57
C ARG A 35 7.45 10.09 12.82
N LEU A 36 7.67 11.19 13.53
CA LEU A 36 8.20 12.43 12.96
C LEU A 36 9.72 12.42 13.04
N ASP A 37 10.33 12.37 11.86
CA ASP A 37 11.78 12.47 11.69
C ASP A 37 12.13 13.60 10.73
N GLY A 38 12.53 14.74 11.28
CA GLY A 38 12.84 15.93 10.49
C GLY A 38 11.67 16.33 9.57
N HIS A 39 11.96 16.36 8.27
CA HIS A 39 11.00 16.74 7.23
C HIS A 39 10.14 15.55 6.75
N LEU A 40 10.19 14.41 7.43
CA LEU A 40 9.44 13.20 7.09
C LEU A 40 8.52 12.76 8.23
N VAL A 41 7.43 12.11 7.84
CA VAL A 41 6.53 11.35 8.71
C VAL A 41 6.54 9.91 8.23
N HIS A 42 6.98 9.02 9.10
CA HIS A 42 6.90 7.58 8.92
C HIS A 42 5.60 7.06 9.53
N VAL A 43 4.79 6.38 8.72
CA VAL A 43 3.53 5.78 9.12
C VAL A 43 3.80 4.32 9.44
N VAL A 44 3.64 3.96 10.71
CA VAL A 44 3.77 2.59 11.19
C VAL A 44 2.40 2.01 11.47
N HIS A 45 2.15 0.80 10.96
CA HIS A 45 0.91 0.06 11.17
C HIS A 45 1.24 -1.41 11.43
N HIS A 46 0.77 -1.96 12.55
CA HIS A 46 1.12 -3.31 13.02
C HIS A 46 2.64 -3.58 13.01
N ASP A 47 3.42 -2.69 13.59
CA ASP A 47 4.90 -2.77 13.68
C ASP A 47 5.63 -2.88 12.32
N LEU A 48 4.98 -2.46 11.24
CA LEU A 48 5.58 -2.33 9.92
C LEU A 48 5.56 -0.88 9.46
N LEU A 49 6.65 -0.43 8.84
CA LEU A 49 6.67 0.86 8.16
C LEU A 49 5.82 0.75 6.89
N ALA A 50 4.61 1.29 6.96
CA ALA A 50 3.62 1.26 5.90
C ALA A 50 3.88 2.33 4.84
N LYS A 51 4.33 3.54 5.26
CA LYS A 51 4.56 4.66 4.34
C LYS A 51 5.53 5.68 4.92
N THR A 52 6.18 6.43 4.04
CA THR A 52 6.95 7.63 4.41
C THR A 52 6.43 8.79 3.58
N LEU A 53 6.10 9.89 4.24
CA LEU A 53 5.50 11.08 3.64
C LEU A 53 6.28 12.33 4.05
N PRO A 54 6.25 13.42 3.27
CA PRO A 54 6.72 14.71 3.74
C PRO A 54 5.96 15.13 5.01
N SER A 55 6.69 15.63 6.00
CA SER A 55 6.11 16.23 7.19
C SER A 55 5.52 17.59 6.84
N PRO A 56 4.20 17.80 7.05
CA PRO A 56 3.60 19.13 6.90
C PRO A 56 4.00 20.06 8.04
N LEU A 57 4.67 19.55 9.09
CA LEU A 57 4.96 20.30 10.29
C LEU A 57 6.35 20.95 10.28
N PRO A 58 6.43 22.27 10.51
CA PRO A 58 7.68 22.92 10.88
C PRO A 58 8.13 22.47 12.29
N ALA A 59 9.42 22.65 12.57
CA ALA A 59 10.06 22.03 13.73
C ALA A 59 9.51 22.52 15.09
N ASP A 60 9.10 23.78 15.15
CA ASP A 60 8.51 24.47 16.30
C ASP A 60 7.13 23.92 16.70
N GLN A 61 6.31 23.50 15.73
CA GLN A 61 4.96 23.00 15.99
C GLN A 61 4.94 21.58 16.57
N ARG A 62 6.07 20.87 16.60
CA ARG A 62 6.16 19.48 17.07
C ARG A 62 5.84 19.33 18.56
N THR A 63 6.15 20.35 19.36
CA THR A 63 5.86 20.37 20.80
C THR A 63 4.37 20.48 21.11
N THR A 64 3.57 20.97 20.16
CA THR A 64 2.11 21.12 20.32
C THR A 64 1.34 19.82 20.04
N ILE A 65 2.03 18.77 19.58
CA ILE A 65 1.40 17.49 19.23
C ILE A 65 0.93 16.79 20.50
N ARG A 66 -0.39 16.82 20.72
CA ARG A 66 -1.03 16.12 21.84
C ARG A 66 -0.76 14.61 21.77
N GLY A 67 -0.32 14.05 22.89
CA GLY A 67 0.00 12.63 23.02
C GLY A 67 1.29 12.21 22.32
N ALA A 68 2.12 13.15 21.88
CA ALA A 68 3.45 12.82 21.39
C ALA A 68 4.32 12.26 22.51
N ARG A 69 5.10 11.25 22.16
CA ARG A 69 6.12 10.65 23.02
C ARG A 69 7.44 10.55 22.28
N ILE A 70 8.54 10.42 23.01
CA ILE A 70 9.85 10.17 22.41
C ILE A 70 9.83 8.77 21.80
N ALA A 71 10.25 8.63 20.54
CA ALA A 71 10.45 7.32 19.94
C ALA A 71 11.72 6.70 20.54
N THR A 72 11.57 5.58 21.24
CA THR A 72 12.67 4.86 21.91
C THR A 72 13.15 3.63 21.14
N THR A 73 12.41 3.21 20.12
CA THR A 73 12.73 2.03 19.30
C THR A 73 13.12 2.45 17.89
N GLN A 74 13.98 1.65 17.25
CA GLN A 74 14.36 1.86 15.85
C GLN A 74 13.12 1.85 14.95
N LEU A 75 13.15 2.60 13.84
CA LEU A 75 12.08 2.53 12.85
C LEU A 75 11.90 1.08 12.39
N PRO A 76 10.67 0.53 12.45
CA PRO A 76 10.45 -0.83 12.00
C PRO A 76 10.80 -0.99 10.53
N ALA A 77 11.10 -2.22 10.13
CA ALA A 77 11.36 -2.51 8.72
C ALA A 77 10.14 -2.08 7.87
N PRO A 78 10.37 -1.60 6.63
CA PRO A 78 9.32 -1.47 5.65
C PRO A 78 8.50 -2.76 5.59
N ALA A 79 7.18 -2.63 5.42
CA ALA A 79 6.40 -3.78 5.01
C ALA A 79 7.10 -4.42 3.79
N PRO A 80 7.22 -5.76 3.74
CA PRO A 80 7.82 -6.43 2.60
C PRO A 80 7.16 -5.88 1.33
N GLY A 81 7.99 -5.54 0.35
CA GLY A 81 7.65 -4.70 -0.81
C GLY A 81 6.41 -5.15 -1.60
N PRO A 82 6.07 -4.40 -2.66
CA PRO A 82 4.75 -4.36 -3.30
C PRO A 82 4.08 -5.72 -3.37
N ILE A 83 2.87 -5.76 -2.80
CA ILE A 83 2.03 -6.95 -2.74
C ILE A 83 1.98 -7.56 -4.15
N SER A 84 2.57 -8.75 -4.30
CA SER A 84 2.55 -9.45 -5.57
C SER A 84 1.43 -10.49 -5.59
N VAL A 85 0.68 -10.50 -6.68
CA VAL A 85 -0.47 -11.38 -6.88
C VAL A 85 -0.24 -12.18 -8.14
N GLN A 86 -0.47 -13.49 -8.11
CA GLN A 86 -0.42 -14.31 -9.32
C GLN A 86 -1.82 -14.56 -9.89
N ARG A 87 -1.96 -14.43 -11.21
CA ARG A 87 -3.19 -14.73 -11.95
C ARG A 87 -2.88 -15.51 -13.21
N LYS A 88 -3.65 -16.56 -13.46
CA LYS A 88 -3.70 -17.19 -14.78
C LYS A 88 -4.51 -16.28 -15.71
N VAL A 89 -3.94 -15.92 -16.86
CA VAL A 89 -4.62 -15.09 -17.84
C VAL A 89 -5.72 -15.93 -18.52
N PRO A 90 -7.00 -15.52 -18.43
CA PRO A 90 -8.10 -16.18 -19.12
C PRO A 90 -8.04 -15.97 -20.64
N ARG A 91 -8.86 -16.71 -21.40
CA ARG A 91 -8.87 -16.66 -22.88
C ARG A 91 -9.17 -15.28 -23.46
N ASP A 92 -9.93 -14.44 -22.75
CA ASP A 92 -10.23 -13.05 -23.15
C ASP A 92 -9.08 -12.08 -22.86
N GLY A 93 -8.01 -12.54 -22.19
CA GLY A 93 -6.82 -11.73 -21.91
C GLY A 93 -7.00 -10.68 -20.81
N VAL A 94 -8.08 -10.74 -20.02
CA VAL A 94 -8.39 -9.74 -18.98
C VAL A 94 -8.43 -10.38 -17.60
N ILE A 95 -7.59 -9.88 -16.68
CA ILE A 95 -7.57 -10.35 -15.29
C ILE A 95 -8.23 -9.34 -14.36
N MET A 96 -8.67 -9.81 -13.19
CA MET A 96 -9.20 -8.95 -12.12
C MET A 96 -8.25 -8.91 -10.93
N VAL A 97 -7.84 -7.72 -10.53
CA VAL A 97 -6.98 -7.44 -9.37
C VAL A 97 -7.53 -6.23 -8.63
N ALA A 98 -7.68 -6.33 -7.30
CA ALA A 98 -8.21 -5.24 -6.47
C ALA A 98 -9.52 -4.61 -7.01
N ARG A 99 -10.42 -5.44 -7.58
CA ARG A 99 -11.68 -5.03 -8.26
C ARG A 99 -11.50 -4.25 -9.58
N GLN A 100 -10.28 -4.04 -10.03
CA GLN A 100 -9.97 -3.43 -11.33
C GLN A 100 -9.67 -4.50 -12.39
N ARG A 101 -10.14 -4.25 -13.62
CA ARG A 101 -9.87 -5.11 -14.79
C ARG A 101 -8.57 -4.67 -15.45
N LEU A 102 -7.61 -5.58 -15.58
CA LEU A 102 -6.33 -5.33 -16.24
C LEU A 102 -6.28 -6.13 -17.55
N ARG A 103 -6.14 -5.44 -18.68
CA ARG A 103 -6.03 -6.08 -20.00
C ARG A 103 -4.57 -6.43 -20.28
N ILE A 104 -4.25 -7.72 -20.19
CA ILE A 104 -2.90 -8.26 -20.41
C ILE A 104 -2.72 -8.62 -21.89
N GLY A 105 -3.79 -9.11 -22.53
CA GLY A 105 -3.79 -9.56 -23.91
C GLY A 105 -3.94 -11.08 -24.05
N THR A 106 -4.59 -11.50 -25.12
CA THR A 106 -4.92 -12.91 -25.39
C THR A 106 -3.68 -13.75 -25.70
N VAL A 107 -2.59 -13.14 -26.15
CA VAL A 107 -1.28 -13.80 -26.37
C VAL A 107 -0.70 -14.42 -25.10
N TYR A 108 -1.07 -13.91 -23.93
CA TYR A 108 -0.65 -14.44 -22.63
C TYR A 108 -1.67 -15.43 -22.05
N ALA A 109 -2.75 -15.76 -22.76
CA ALA A 109 -3.78 -16.68 -22.28
C ALA A 109 -3.18 -18.02 -21.83
N GLY A 110 -3.59 -18.49 -20.66
CA GLY A 110 -3.07 -19.71 -20.04
C GLY A 110 -1.79 -19.52 -19.24
N LYS A 111 -1.01 -18.44 -19.46
CA LYS A 111 0.18 -18.13 -18.66
C LYS A 111 -0.19 -17.58 -17.27
N ILE A 112 0.73 -17.74 -16.33
CA ILE A 112 0.63 -17.12 -15.00
C ILE A 112 1.45 -15.83 -15.02
N VAL A 113 0.79 -14.71 -14.77
CA VAL A 113 1.44 -13.42 -14.63
C VAL A 113 1.51 -13.01 -13.15
N THR A 114 2.57 -12.30 -12.79
CA THR A 114 2.76 -11.69 -11.48
C THR A 114 2.39 -10.23 -11.57
N ILE A 115 1.51 -9.78 -10.68
CA ILE A 115 1.05 -8.39 -10.60
C ILE A 115 1.60 -7.80 -9.33
N HIS A 116 2.54 -6.87 -9.45
CA HIS A 116 3.01 -6.03 -8.36
C HIS A 116 2.00 -4.90 -8.17
N VAL A 117 1.41 -4.85 -6.98
CA VAL A 117 0.41 -3.85 -6.62
C VAL A 117 1.12 -2.71 -5.91
N GLU A 118 1.34 -1.61 -6.63
CA GLU A 118 1.89 -0.38 -6.10
C GLU A 118 0.77 0.58 -5.66
N ASP A 119 1.15 1.72 -5.08
CA ASP A 119 0.22 2.76 -4.66
C ASP A 119 -0.58 3.36 -5.81
N THR A 120 0.09 3.62 -6.94
CA THR A 120 -0.47 4.38 -8.08
C THR A 120 -0.68 3.53 -9.33
N HIS A 121 -0.12 2.33 -9.39
CA HIS A 121 -0.19 1.48 -10.57
C HIS A 121 -0.04 0.00 -10.24
N PHE A 122 -0.40 -0.84 -11.19
CA PHE A 122 -0.10 -2.26 -11.21
C PHE A 122 0.99 -2.48 -12.24
N ARG A 123 2.10 -3.10 -11.82
CA ARG A 123 3.13 -3.57 -12.75
C ARG A 123 2.96 -5.08 -12.97
N VAL A 124 2.83 -5.49 -14.21
CA VAL A 124 2.59 -6.89 -14.59
C VAL A 124 3.86 -7.47 -15.19
N THR A 125 4.29 -8.63 -14.70
CA THR A 125 5.44 -9.37 -15.20
C THR A 125 5.06 -10.81 -15.53
N CYS A 126 5.75 -11.42 -16.50
CA CYS A 126 5.66 -12.84 -16.84
C CYS A 126 7.06 -13.38 -17.01
N ASP A 127 7.41 -14.46 -16.31
CA ASP A 127 8.73 -15.09 -16.36
C ASP A 127 9.89 -14.09 -16.12
N GLY A 128 9.66 -13.08 -15.27
CA GLY A 128 10.62 -12.04 -14.93
C GLY A 128 10.67 -10.85 -15.90
N ALA A 129 10.03 -10.92 -17.06
CA ALA A 129 9.93 -9.81 -18.01
C ALA A 129 8.71 -8.92 -17.71
N GLU A 130 8.88 -7.59 -17.81
CA GLU A 130 7.78 -6.64 -17.68
C GLU A 130 6.88 -6.69 -18.92
N LEU A 131 5.57 -6.87 -18.68
CA LEU A 131 4.55 -6.96 -19.73
C LEU A 131 3.81 -5.63 -19.90
N SER A 132 3.35 -5.05 -18.79
CA SER A 132 2.49 -3.87 -18.83
C SER A 132 2.42 -3.14 -17.49
N LEU A 133 2.06 -1.86 -17.59
CA LEU A 133 1.73 -0.99 -16.48
C LEU A 133 0.26 -0.56 -16.58
N HIS A 134 -0.48 -0.63 -15.49
CA HIS A 134 -1.86 -0.14 -15.44
C HIS A 134 -2.01 0.88 -14.31
N PRO A 135 -2.62 2.06 -14.55
CA PRO A 135 -2.91 2.98 -13.46
C PRO A 135 -3.86 2.31 -12.47
N ARG A 136 -3.63 2.54 -11.18
CA ARG A 136 -4.49 2.03 -10.12
C ARG A 136 -5.55 3.07 -9.84
N ASP A 137 -6.77 2.83 -10.32
CA ASP A 137 -7.90 3.74 -10.16
C ASP A 137 -8.49 3.71 -8.74
N SER A 138 -8.10 2.70 -7.96
CA SER A 138 -8.64 2.49 -6.63
C SER A 138 -7.69 1.75 -5.70
N GLN A 139 -7.65 2.18 -4.44
CA GLN A 139 -6.80 1.59 -3.42
C GLN A 139 -7.50 0.50 -2.60
N HIS A 140 -8.52 -0.15 -3.17
CA HIS A 140 -9.17 -1.29 -2.54
C HIS A 140 -8.13 -2.35 -2.12
N PRO A 141 -8.25 -2.92 -0.91
CA PRO A 141 -7.32 -3.92 -0.42
C PRO A 141 -7.42 -5.21 -1.23
N VAL A 142 -6.27 -5.86 -1.50
CA VAL A 142 -6.23 -7.17 -2.14
C VAL A 142 -6.63 -8.23 -1.13
N ARG A 143 -7.83 -8.81 -1.30
CA ARG A 143 -8.34 -9.87 -0.39
C ARG A 143 -7.92 -11.29 -0.77
N ARG A 144 -7.36 -11.50 -1.98
CA ARG A 144 -7.04 -12.84 -2.52
C ARG A 144 -5.68 -12.87 -3.21
N TRP A 145 -4.74 -13.56 -2.57
CA TRP A 145 -3.30 -13.46 -2.84
C TRP A 145 -2.79 -14.51 -3.84
N LYS A 146 -3.38 -15.72 -3.87
CA LYS A 146 -3.04 -16.79 -4.83
C LYS A 146 -4.18 -17.11 -5.79
N ALA A 147 -3.82 -17.53 -7.00
CA ALA A 147 -4.76 -18.20 -7.90
C ALA A 147 -5.21 -19.53 -7.26
N LYS A 148 -6.50 -19.90 -7.40
CA LYS A 148 -6.91 -21.29 -7.15
C LYS A 148 -6.43 -22.08 -8.37
N ILE A 149 -5.42 -22.92 -8.20
CA ILE A 149 -5.09 -23.95 -9.19
C ILE A 149 -6.22 -24.98 -9.08
N HIS A 150 -7.13 -25.01 -10.04
CA HIS A 150 -7.90 -26.24 -10.25
C HIS A 150 -6.96 -27.18 -11.00
N ALA A 151 -6.58 -28.28 -10.35
CA ALA A 151 -6.04 -29.42 -11.06
C ALA A 151 -7.10 -29.88 -12.10
N PRO A 152 -6.70 -30.27 -13.32
CA PRO A 152 -7.63 -30.93 -14.22
C PRO A 152 -8.18 -32.19 -13.53
N LYS A 153 -9.50 -32.40 -13.58
CA LYS A 153 -10.07 -33.70 -13.25
C LYS A 153 -9.57 -34.68 -14.32
N LEU A 154 -8.79 -35.67 -13.89
CA LEU A 154 -8.64 -36.93 -14.63
C LEU A 154 -9.92 -37.75 -14.45
#